data_AF-A0A8H6MJ33-F1
#
_entry.id   AF-A0A8H6MJ33-F1
#
_cell.length_a   1.000
_cell.length_b   1.000
_cell.length_c   1.000
_cell.angle_alpha   90.00
_cell.angle_beta   90.00
_cell.angle_gamma   90.00
#
_symmetry.space_group_name_H-M   'P 1'
#
loop_
_entity.id
_entity.type
_entity.pdbx_description
1 polymer ?
#
loop_
_entity_poly.entity_id
_entity_poly.type
_entity_poly.pdbx_seq_one_letter_code
_entity_poly.pdbx_strand_id
1 'polypeptide(L)'
;MAFLASHRAAGHISGQCISVDGGQEGRLLWREPRGGVEATTAIPLPAPRAALSPAASKRRRLRICLSVDFDAVSALIGTGHTPANTLADYSAGHFGAIVGVDRVLRVFKKHNISQDVTWFIPGHSMETYPKHTKAIVESGAEIELHGYSHESAYSMNVEQERDVLVKCIELASALCQGKRPVGYRAPLYTIRESTVNLLQQHGFLYDASLNSHDSLP
;
A
#
# COMPACT_ATOMS: atom_id res chain seq x y z
N MET A 1 -7.74 -17.90 7.36
CA MET A 1 -8.68 -18.01 6.23
C MET A 1 -7.85 -18.18 4.96
N ALA A 2 -7.69 -19.42 4.49
CA ALA A 2 -7.00 -19.72 3.24
C ALA A 2 -8.04 -19.76 2.11
N PHE A 3 -7.82 -18.98 1.05
CA PHE A 3 -8.68 -19.02 -0.14
C PHE A 3 -8.42 -20.33 -0.91
N LEU A 4 -9.38 -21.25 -0.83
CA LEU A 4 -9.50 -22.36 -1.77
C LEU A 4 -10.12 -21.82 -3.07
N ALA A 5 -9.28 -21.38 -4.00
CA ALA A 5 -9.73 -21.16 -5.37
C ALA A 5 -9.92 -22.53 -6.05
N SER A 6 -11.16 -22.82 -6.43
CA SER A 6 -11.52 -24.07 -7.11
C SER A 6 -10.81 -24.22 -8.47
N HIS A 7 -10.44 -25.45 -8.80
CA HIS A 7 -9.67 -25.90 -9.98
C HIS A 7 -10.32 -25.55 -11.35
N ARG A 8 -11.51 -24.92 -11.38
CA ARG A 8 -12.19 -24.54 -12.63
C ARG A 8 -11.98 -23.07 -13.05
N ALA A 9 -11.37 -22.24 -12.21
CA ALA A 9 -11.10 -20.82 -12.53
C ALA A 9 -9.71 -20.57 -13.16
N ALA A 10 -8.82 -21.57 -13.20
CA ALA A 10 -7.50 -21.45 -13.80
C ALA A 10 -7.54 -21.81 -15.29
N GLY A 11 -8.10 -20.91 -16.12
CA GLY A 11 -7.88 -20.97 -17.55
C GLY A 11 -6.38 -20.80 -17.86
N HIS A 12 -5.77 -21.83 -18.46
CA HIS A 12 -4.46 -21.78 -19.12
C HIS A 12 -3.26 -21.33 -18.27
N ILE A 13 -2.99 -22.01 -17.15
CA ILE A 13 -1.64 -21.96 -16.57
C ILE A 13 -0.86 -23.17 -17.09
N SER A 14 -0.11 -22.98 -18.18
CA SER A 14 0.99 -23.89 -18.51
C SER A 14 2.19 -23.50 -17.63
N GLY A 15 2.67 -24.41 -16.79
CA GLY A 15 3.77 -24.09 -15.87
C GLY A 15 3.97 -25.06 -14.71
N GLN A 16 5.12 -24.92 -14.03
CA GLN A 16 5.52 -25.71 -12.85
C GLN A 16 4.90 -25.10 -11.58
N CYS A 17 4.45 -25.95 -10.66
CA CYS A 17 4.00 -25.54 -9.32
C CYS A 17 5.13 -25.79 -8.30
N ILE A 18 5.47 -24.76 -7.52
CA ILE A 18 6.53 -24.78 -6.50
C ILE A 18 5.90 -24.45 -5.15
N SER A 19 6.08 -25.33 -4.15
CA SER A 19 5.73 -25.02 -2.75
C SER A 19 6.89 -24.29 -2.08
N VAL A 20 6.58 -23.38 -1.16
CA VAL A 20 7.57 -22.75 -0.27
C VAL A 20 7.14 -23.01 1.17
N ASP A 21 7.61 -24.12 1.74
CA ASP A 21 7.22 -24.55 3.09
C ASP A 21 8.15 -23.90 4.12
N GLY A 22 8.00 -22.59 4.39
CA GLY A 22 8.59 -21.90 5.56
C GLY A 22 10.12 -21.93 5.74
N GLY A 23 10.85 -22.66 4.90
CA GLY A 23 12.29 -22.66 4.71
C GLY A 23 12.58 -22.29 3.26
N GLN A 24 13.66 -21.55 3.01
CA GLN A 24 13.93 -20.88 1.73
C GLN A 24 14.27 -21.79 0.53
N GLU A 25 13.87 -23.08 0.54
CA GLU A 25 14.07 -24.00 -0.58
C GLU A 25 12.73 -24.43 -1.17
N GLY A 26 12.47 -24.02 -2.42
CA GLY A 26 11.27 -24.39 -3.14
C GLY A 26 11.32 -25.85 -3.61
N ARG A 27 10.23 -26.61 -3.42
CA ARG A 27 10.09 -28.00 -3.91
C ARG A 27 9.13 -28.05 -5.09
N LEU A 28 9.55 -28.71 -6.18
CA LEU A 28 8.69 -28.94 -7.34
C LEU A 28 7.58 -29.94 -6.98
N LEU A 29 6.33 -29.49 -7.00
CA LEU A 29 5.18 -30.32 -6.63
C LEU A 29 4.60 -31.10 -7.81
N TRP A 30 4.66 -30.51 -9.01
CA TRP A 30 4.06 -31.10 -10.19
C TRP A 30 4.69 -30.56 -11.49
N ARG A 31 4.78 -31.44 -12.49
CA ARG A 31 5.20 -31.12 -13.86
C ARG A 31 4.42 -31.98 -14.84
N GLU A 32 3.98 -31.39 -15.94
CA GLU A 32 3.32 -32.11 -17.03
C GLU A 32 4.30 -33.08 -17.73
N PRO A 33 3.92 -34.35 -17.99
CA PRO A 33 4.73 -35.29 -18.76
C PRO A 33 4.84 -34.82 -20.21
N ARG A 34 6.06 -34.80 -20.76
CA ARG A 34 6.25 -34.64 -22.21
C ARG A 34 5.77 -35.92 -22.89
N GLY A 35 4.55 -35.90 -23.43
CA GLY A 35 4.04 -36.99 -24.27
C GLY A 35 4.93 -37.17 -25.50
N GLY A 36 5.44 -38.40 -25.68
CA GLY A 36 6.16 -38.80 -26.89
C GLY A 36 5.18 -38.86 -28.06
N VAL A 37 5.45 -38.10 -29.11
CA VAL A 37 4.75 -38.21 -30.38
C VAL A 37 5.57 -39.12 -31.29
N GLU A 38 4.96 -40.22 -31.72
CA GLU A 38 5.53 -41.15 -32.70
C GLU A 38 5.81 -40.44 -34.03
N ALA A 39 6.95 -40.78 -34.64
CA ALA A 39 7.42 -40.16 -35.87
C ALA A 39 6.60 -40.62 -37.08
N THR A 40 5.66 -39.80 -37.54
CA THR A 40 5.01 -39.95 -38.85
C THR A 40 5.62 -38.98 -39.85
N THR A 41 6.19 -39.53 -40.93
CA THR A 41 6.54 -38.92 -42.24
C THR A 41 7.20 -37.52 -42.22
N ALA A 42 8.49 -37.50 -42.60
CA ALA A 42 9.31 -36.30 -42.70
C ALA A 42 8.73 -35.26 -43.70
N ILE A 43 8.22 -34.15 -43.16
CA ILE A 43 7.97 -32.92 -43.90
C ILE A 43 9.33 -32.21 -44.13
N PRO A 44 9.62 -31.67 -45.32
CA PRO A 44 10.88 -30.96 -45.55
C PRO A 44 10.99 -29.76 -44.60
N LEU A 45 12.11 -29.64 -43.89
CA LEU A 45 12.37 -28.50 -43.01
C LEU A 45 12.44 -27.21 -43.85
N PRO A 46 11.70 -26.16 -43.48
CA PRO A 46 11.85 -24.87 -44.13
C PRO A 46 13.26 -24.32 -43.88
N ALA A 47 13.80 -23.60 -44.86
CA ALA A 47 15.10 -22.95 -44.77
C ALA A 47 15.25 -22.16 -43.46
N PRO A 48 16.46 -22.11 -42.85
CA PRO A 48 16.67 -21.41 -41.60
C PRO A 48 16.22 -19.96 -41.76
N ARG A 49 15.14 -19.60 -41.06
CA ARG A 49 14.71 -18.21 -40.93
C ARG A 49 15.90 -17.43 -40.41
N ALA A 50 16.30 -16.39 -41.13
CA ALA A 50 17.32 -15.45 -40.67
C ALA A 50 17.00 -15.09 -39.21
N ALA A 51 17.98 -15.25 -38.33
CA ALA A 51 17.83 -14.93 -36.92
C ALA A 51 17.35 -13.47 -36.85
N LEU A 52 16.10 -13.27 -36.40
CA LEU A 52 15.61 -11.96 -36.07
C LEU A 52 16.55 -11.43 -34.99
N SER A 53 17.30 -10.38 -35.33
CA SER A 53 18.09 -9.63 -34.35
C SER A 53 17.20 -9.37 -33.13
N PRO A 54 17.66 -9.61 -31.89
CA PRO A 54 16.84 -9.36 -30.72
C PRO A 54 16.39 -7.90 -30.79
N ALA A 55 15.09 -7.67 -30.93
CA ALA A 55 14.56 -6.32 -30.85
C ALA A 55 15.07 -5.73 -29.54
N ALA A 56 15.74 -4.57 -29.62
CA ALA A 56 16.28 -3.90 -28.44
C ALA A 56 15.19 -3.85 -27.38
N SER A 57 15.39 -4.56 -26.26
CA SER A 57 14.34 -4.69 -25.26
C SER A 57 14.02 -3.28 -24.76
N LYS A 58 12.82 -2.76 -25.07
CA LYS A 58 12.38 -1.47 -24.52
C LYS A 58 12.55 -1.56 -23.01
N ARG A 59 13.38 -0.69 -22.43
CA ARG A 59 13.52 -0.59 -20.97
C ARG A 59 12.12 -0.36 -20.38
N ARG A 60 11.60 -1.37 -19.69
CA ARG A 60 10.31 -1.27 -19.00
C ARG A 60 10.46 -0.27 -17.86
N ARG A 61 9.56 0.71 -17.79
CA ARG A 61 9.59 1.75 -16.75
C ARG A 61 8.67 1.30 -15.61
N LEU A 62 9.25 0.80 -14.54
CA LEU A 62 8.52 0.53 -13.30
C LEU A 62 8.48 1.79 -12.45
N ARG A 63 7.29 2.15 -11.94
CA ARG A 63 7.13 3.19 -10.93
C ARG A 63 6.90 2.51 -9.59
N ILE A 64 7.70 2.87 -8.60
CA ILE A 64 7.60 2.34 -7.24
C ILE A 64 7.20 3.51 -6.35
N CYS A 65 6.13 3.33 -5.58
CA CYS A 65 5.72 4.26 -4.54
C CYS A 65 5.93 3.57 -3.20
N LEU A 66 6.66 4.23 -2.29
CA LEU A 66 6.76 3.82 -0.90
C LEU A 66 5.87 4.77 -0.09
N SER A 67 5.00 4.19 0.74
CA SER A 67 4.16 4.97 1.64
C SER A 67 4.16 4.38 3.04
N VAL A 68 3.93 5.23 4.04
CA VAL A 68 3.90 4.86 5.45
C VAL A 68 2.64 5.39 6.09
N ASP A 69 1.89 4.52 6.76
CA ASP A 69 0.73 4.92 7.57
C ASP A 69 1.23 5.15 9.00
N PHE A 70 1.19 6.40 9.47
CA PHE A 70 1.68 6.79 10.79
C PHE A 70 0.58 6.73 11.85
N ASP A 71 0.06 5.52 12.06
CA ASP A 71 -1.06 5.27 12.96
C ASP A 71 -0.72 5.56 14.43
N ALA A 72 0.37 4.98 14.92
CA ALA A 72 0.74 5.04 16.34
C ALA A 72 -0.44 4.66 17.26
N VAL A 73 -0.81 5.54 18.18
CA VAL A 73 -1.88 5.30 19.16
C VAL A 73 -3.27 5.50 18.56
N SER A 74 -3.41 6.24 17.45
CA SER A 74 -4.74 6.50 16.89
C SER A 74 -5.43 5.21 16.47
N ALA A 75 -4.72 4.26 15.85
CA ALA A 75 -5.29 2.97 15.47
C ALA A 75 -5.86 2.18 16.67
N LEU A 76 -5.27 2.31 17.86
CA LEU A 76 -5.78 1.66 19.08
C LEU A 76 -6.99 2.38 19.69
N ILE A 77 -7.16 3.67 19.41
CA ILE A 77 -8.29 4.46 19.91
C ILE A 77 -9.48 4.40 18.96
N GLY A 78 -9.24 4.47 17.65
CA GLY A 78 -10.30 4.44 16.64
C GLY A 78 -10.81 3.04 16.35
N THR A 79 -9.96 2.21 15.73
CA THR A 79 -10.38 0.91 15.19
C THR A 79 -10.03 -0.29 16.06
N GLY A 80 -9.00 -0.16 16.89
CA GLY A 80 -8.48 -1.21 17.76
C GLY A 80 -9.00 -1.15 19.18
N HIS A 81 -9.89 -0.20 19.50
CA HIS A 81 -10.35 0.01 20.87
C HIS A 81 -11.25 -1.12 21.34
N THR A 82 -10.84 -1.79 22.41
CA THR A 82 -11.60 -2.82 23.09
C THR A 82 -11.41 -2.71 24.61
N PRO A 83 -12.36 -3.20 25.42
CA PRO A 83 -12.19 -3.25 26.88
C PRO A 83 -11.00 -4.11 27.34
N ALA A 84 -10.42 -4.93 26.46
CA ALA A 84 -9.29 -5.80 26.76
C ALA A 84 -7.93 -5.14 26.50
N ASN A 85 -7.88 -3.94 25.90
CA ASN A 85 -6.61 -3.26 25.70
C ASN A 85 -5.96 -2.92 27.05
N THR A 86 -4.64 -3.04 27.08
CA THR A 86 -3.80 -2.81 28.24
C THR A 86 -2.82 -1.68 27.94
N LEU A 87 -2.14 -1.17 28.98
CA LEU A 87 -1.07 -0.18 28.80
C LEU A 87 0.05 -0.67 27.87
N ALA A 88 0.27 -1.99 27.77
CA ALA A 88 1.26 -2.54 26.86
C ALA A 88 0.89 -2.26 25.39
N ASP A 89 -0.38 -2.34 25.02
CA ASP A 89 -0.84 -2.05 23.66
C ASP A 89 -0.58 -0.58 23.31
N TYR A 90 -1.00 0.33 24.18
CA TYR A 90 -0.73 1.77 24.01
C TYR A 90 0.77 2.08 23.96
N SER A 91 1.59 1.37 24.74
CA SER A 91 3.04 1.52 24.70
C SER A 91 3.63 1.15 23.33
N ALA A 92 3.07 0.16 22.63
CA ALA A 92 3.49 -0.20 21.29
C ALA A 92 3.12 0.89 20.26
N GLY A 93 1.94 1.50 20.39
CA GLY A 93 1.55 2.67 19.60
C GLY A 93 2.51 3.85 19.81
N HIS A 94 2.84 4.15 21.08
CA HIS A 94 3.83 5.18 21.41
C HIS A 94 5.22 4.85 20.86
N PHE A 95 5.63 3.58 20.88
CA PHE A 95 6.90 3.15 20.29
C PHE A 95 6.96 3.44 18.79
N GLY A 96 5.87 3.16 18.06
CA GLY A 96 5.76 3.46 16.64
C GLY A 96 6.04 4.94 16.32
N ALA A 97 5.54 5.85 17.15
CA ALA A 97 5.83 7.27 17.05
C ALA A 97 7.24 7.64 17.52
N ILE A 98 7.54 7.40 18.79
CA ILE A 98 8.70 7.95 19.47
C ILE A 98 10.00 7.37 18.92
N VAL A 99 9.99 6.09 18.53
CA VAL A 99 11.16 5.34 18.08
C VAL A 99 11.06 4.96 16.60
N GLY A 100 9.87 4.56 16.16
CA GLY A 100 9.64 4.07 14.79
C GLY A 100 9.87 5.13 13.73
N VAL A 101 9.26 6.31 13.88
CA VAL A 101 9.38 7.43 12.91
C VAL A 101 10.86 7.78 12.67
N ASP A 102 11.63 8.01 13.73
CA ASP A 102 13.05 8.37 13.61
C ASP A 102 13.87 7.28 12.91
N ARG A 103 13.54 6.00 13.13
CA ARG A 103 14.21 4.88 12.46
C ARG A 103 13.89 4.84 10.98
N VAL A 104 12.62 5.00 10.62
CA VAL A 104 12.16 5.00 9.23
C VAL A 104 12.75 6.19 8.46
N LEU A 105 12.74 7.40 9.04
CA LEU A 105 13.39 8.57 8.45
C LEU A 105 14.89 8.37 8.22
N ARG A 106 15.61 7.69 9.14
CA ARG A 106 17.02 7.34 8.92
C ARG A 106 17.23 6.38 7.75
N VAL A 107 16.33 5.41 7.55
CA VAL A 107 16.40 4.49 6.40
C VAL A 107 16.18 5.26 5.11
N PHE A 108 15.13 6.08 5.03
CA PHE A 108 14.86 6.88 3.82
C PHE A 108 15.99 7.85 3.50
N LYS A 109 16.55 8.51 4.52
CA LYS A 109 17.73 9.38 4.36
C LYS A 109 18.94 8.62 3.86
N LYS A 110 19.23 7.43 4.42
CA LYS A 110 20.36 6.58 4.00
C LYS A 110 20.28 6.22 2.51
N HIS A 111 19.07 6.06 1.98
CA HIS A 111 18.82 5.69 0.59
C HIS A 111 18.53 6.90 -0.32
N ASN A 112 18.58 8.13 0.20
CA ASN A 112 18.27 9.37 -0.52
C ASN A 112 16.86 9.40 -1.14
N ILE A 113 15.87 8.82 -0.46
CA ILE A 113 14.48 8.73 -0.93
C ILE A 113 13.48 9.47 -0.04
N SER A 114 13.92 10.26 0.94
CA SER A 114 13.01 10.91 1.90
C SER A 114 11.92 11.75 1.23
N GLN A 115 12.29 12.51 0.20
CA GLN A 115 11.37 13.35 -0.58
C GLN A 115 10.45 12.57 -1.54
N ASP A 116 10.72 11.28 -1.77
CA ASP A 116 10.00 10.41 -2.72
C ASP A 116 9.06 9.43 -1.99
N VAL A 117 8.81 9.66 -0.69
CA VAL A 117 7.93 8.85 0.15
C VAL A 117 6.72 9.66 0.58
N THR A 118 5.56 9.01 0.60
CA THR A 118 4.31 9.58 1.13
C THR A 118 4.03 9.05 2.53
N TRP A 119 3.64 9.94 3.45
CA TRP A 119 3.18 9.58 4.79
C TRP A 119 1.70 9.91 4.92
N PHE A 120 0.88 8.89 5.16
CA PHE A 120 -0.52 9.06 5.53
C PHE A 120 -0.58 9.17 7.05
N ILE A 121 -0.98 10.34 7.55
CA ILE A 121 -0.92 10.66 8.97
C ILE A 121 -2.33 10.95 9.49
N PRO A 122 -2.77 10.24 10.55
CA PRO A 122 -3.99 10.60 11.25
C PRO A 122 -3.86 11.95 11.96
N GLY A 123 -4.90 12.78 11.97
CA GLY A 123 -4.89 14.09 12.64
C GLY A 123 -4.53 14.00 14.14
N HIS A 124 -4.97 12.96 14.84
CA HIS A 124 -4.57 12.68 16.22
C HIS A 124 -3.05 12.51 16.34
N SER A 125 -2.42 11.76 15.43
CA SER A 125 -0.96 11.57 15.43
C SER A 125 -0.21 12.86 15.12
N MET A 126 -0.78 13.75 14.29
CA MET A 126 -0.25 15.10 14.05
C MET A 126 -0.18 15.93 15.34
N GLU A 127 -1.26 15.94 16.12
CA GLU A 127 -1.36 16.73 17.35
C GLU A 127 -0.64 16.08 18.54
N THR A 128 -0.59 14.75 18.61
CA THR A 128 0.02 14.00 19.72
C THR A 128 1.55 13.93 19.61
N TYR A 129 2.08 13.85 18.39
CA TYR A 129 3.52 13.71 18.14
C TYR A 129 4.08 14.85 17.28
N PRO A 130 3.91 16.13 17.68
CA PRO A 130 4.24 17.29 16.86
C PRO A 130 5.72 17.35 16.50
N LYS A 131 6.60 16.85 17.37
CA LYS A 131 8.04 16.74 17.08
C LYS A 131 8.31 15.80 15.90
N HIS A 132 7.65 14.64 15.89
CA HIS A 132 7.87 13.59 14.90
C HIS A 132 7.22 13.94 13.57
N THR A 133 6.00 14.48 13.58
CA THR A 133 5.36 14.97 12.34
C THR A 133 6.14 16.12 11.73
N LYS A 134 6.64 17.06 12.54
CA LYS A 134 7.56 18.10 12.05
C LYS A 134 8.82 17.52 11.40
N ALA A 135 9.44 16.50 12.00
CA ALA A 135 10.61 15.84 11.42
C ALA A 135 10.30 15.16 10.07
N ILE A 136 9.09 14.60 9.91
CA ILE A 136 8.64 14.04 8.62
C ILE A 136 8.50 15.15 7.58
N VAL A 137 7.84 16.27 7.91
CA VAL A 137 7.71 17.43 7.02
C VAL A 137 9.09 17.97 6.61
N GLU A 138 9.99 18.15 7.58
CA GLU A 138 11.36 18.65 7.35
C GLU A 138 12.21 17.69 6.50
N SER A 139 11.83 16.41 6.40
CA SER A 139 12.50 15.44 5.53
C SER A 139 12.18 15.62 4.05
N GLY A 140 11.17 16.44 3.72
CA GLY A 140 10.69 16.69 2.37
C GLY A 140 9.66 15.67 1.86
N ALA A 141 9.24 14.73 2.69
CA ALA A 141 8.22 13.73 2.36
C ALA A 141 6.86 14.37 2.05
N GLU A 142 6.05 13.69 1.23
CA GLU A 142 4.64 14.06 1.02
C GLU A 142 3.82 13.68 2.26
N ILE A 143 2.91 14.57 2.69
CA ILE A 143 2.04 14.36 3.85
C ILE A 143 0.59 14.33 3.38
N GLU A 144 -0.09 13.24 3.68
CA GLU A 144 -1.46 12.99 3.25
C GLU A 144 -2.33 12.48 4.40
N LEU A 145 -3.64 12.48 4.17
CA LEU A 145 -4.61 12.31 5.25
C LEU A 145 -4.97 10.84 5.50
N HIS A 146 -5.14 10.50 6.79
CA HIS A 146 -5.50 9.15 7.24
C HIS A 146 -6.55 9.13 8.36
N GLY A 147 -7.61 9.93 8.21
CA GLY A 147 -8.60 10.14 9.28
C GLY A 147 -8.04 10.97 10.44
N TYR A 148 -8.78 11.09 11.54
CA TYR A 148 -8.31 11.85 12.71
C TYR A 148 -7.75 10.89 13.76
N SER A 149 -8.60 10.10 14.40
CA SER A 149 -8.25 9.05 15.36
C SER A 149 -8.24 7.66 14.72
N HIS A 150 -8.03 7.58 13.40
CA HIS A 150 -8.07 6.31 12.64
C HIS A 150 -9.44 5.62 12.83
N GLU A 151 -10.52 6.36 12.58
CA GLU A 151 -11.90 5.92 12.73
C GLU A 151 -12.36 5.04 11.56
N SER A 152 -13.18 4.02 11.82
CA SER A 152 -13.82 3.28 10.73
C SER A 152 -14.83 4.17 10.01
N ALA A 153 -14.88 4.13 8.68
CA ALA A 153 -15.89 4.85 7.91
C ALA A 153 -17.32 4.52 8.39
N TYR A 154 -17.58 3.26 8.79
CA TYR A 154 -18.90 2.82 9.25
C TYR A 154 -19.26 3.27 10.68
N SER A 155 -18.29 3.79 11.45
CA SER A 155 -18.55 4.35 12.78
C SER A 155 -19.00 5.81 12.76
N MET A 156 -19.00 6.45 11.59
CA MET A 156 -19.36 7.86 11.42
C MET A 156 -20.62 8.02 10.56
N ASN A 157 -21.36 9.10 10.77
CA ASN A 157 -22.29 9.65 9.78
C ASN A 157 -21.54 10.59 8.81
N VAL A 158 -22.25 11.11 7.79
CA VAL A 158 -21.63 11.94 6.73
C VAL A 158 -21.16 13.29 7.28
N GLU A 159 -21.88 13.85 8.24
CA GLU A 159 -21.49 15.09 8.93
C GLU A 159 -20.16 14.91 9.66
N GLN A 160 -20.01 13.82 10.42
CA GLN A 160 -18.77 13.47 11.13
C GLN A 160 -17.61 13.21 10.17
N GLU A 161 -17.84 12.51 9.06
CA GLU A 161 -16.81 12.34 8.01
C GLU A 161 -16.30 13.69 7.50
N ARG A 162 -17.21 14.63 7.24
CA ARG A 162 -16.88 15.97 6.77
C ARG A 162 -16.07 16.74 7.81
N ASP A 163 -16.52 16.73 9.06
CA ASP A 163 -15.87 17.46 10.15
C ASP A 163 -14.45 16.93 10.40
N VAL A 164 -14.28 15.60 10.39
CA VAL A 164 -12.97 14.93 10.46
C VAL A 164 -12.09 15.33 9.28
N LEU A 165 -12.61 15.28 8.05
CA LEU A 165 -11.84 15.62 6.86
C LEU A 165 -11.38 17.08 6.88
N VAL A 166 -12.27 18.02 7.19
CA VAL A 166 -11.95 19.46 7.26
C VAL A 166 -10.90 19.74 8.32
N LYS A 167 -11.06 19.18 9.53
CA LYS A 167 -10.07 19.32 10.60
C LYS A 167 -8.70 18.77 10.20
N CYS A 168 -8.66 17.61 9.52
CA CYS A 168 -7.40 17.02 9.08
C CYS A 168 -6.73 17.84 7.96
N ILE A 169 -7.51 18.41 7.02
CA ILE A 169 -7.00 19.35 6.02
C ILE A 169 -6.34 20.55 6.69
N GLU A 170 -6.99 21.15 7.69
CA GLU A 170 -6.46 22.31 8.41
C GLU A 170 -5.15 21.98 9.12
N LEU A 171 -5.10 20.86 9.84
CA LEU A 171 -3.89 20.40 10.54
C LEU A 171 -2.73 20.13 9.58
N ALA A 172 -2.96 19.37 8.51
CA ALA A 172 -1.93 19.06 7.52
C ALA A 172 -1.45 20.33 6.82
N SER A 173 -2.36 21.23 6.45
CA SER A 173 -2.00 22.50 5.81
C SER A 173 -1.17 23.39 6.73
N ALA A 174 -1.50 23.44 8.04
CA ALA A 174 -0.72 24.19 9.02
C ALA A 174 0.70 23.62 9.18
N LEU A 175 0.85 22.30 9.21
CA LEU A 175 2.15 21.63 9.26
C LEU A 175 2.99 21.88 8.00
N CYS A 176 2.36 21.89 6.84
CA CYS A 176 3.01 21.99 5.52
C CYS A 176 3.07 23.42 4.97
N GLN A 177 3.10 24.44 5.84
CA GLN A 177 3.27 25.86 5.46
C GLN A 177 2.20 26.34 4.45
N GLY A 178 0.97 25.91 4.64
CA GLY A 178 -0.17 26.26 3.79
C GLY A 178 -0.37 25.35 2.58
N LYS A 179 0.55 24.41 2.29
CA LYS A 179 0.34 23.41 1.24
C LYS A 179 -0.76 22.44 1.67
N ARG A 180 -1.84 22.37 0.90
CA ARG A 180 -2.95 21.46 1.16
C ARG A 180 -2.58 20.00 0.80
N PRO A 181 -3.04 19.01 1.57
CA PRO A 181 -2.94 17.60 1.19
C PRO A 181 -3.79 17.34 -0.06
N VAL A 182 -3.35 16.39 -0.88
CA VAL A 182 -4.00 16.01 -2.15
C VAL A 182 -4.32 14.51 -2.23
N GLY A 183 -3.83 13.74 -1.27
CA GLY A 183 -4.01 12.31 -1.12
C GLY A 183 -4.80 11.97 0.15
N TYR A 184 -5.53 10.87 0.07
CA TYR A 184 -6.24 10.29 1.20
C TYR A 184 -6.08 8.77 1.22
N ARG A 185 -5.98 8.20 2.42
CA ARG A 185 -6.12 6.77 2.64
C ARG A 185 -7.12 6.58 3.77
N ALA A 186 -8.13 5.74 3.57
CA ALA A 186 -9.12 5.44 4.57
C ALA A 186 -8.52 4.54 5.66
N PRO A 187 -8.76 4.82 6.96
CA PRO A 187 -8.48 3.86 8.01
C PRO A 187 -9.09 2.49 7.70
N LEU A 188 -8.34 1.42 7.99
CA LEU A 188 -8.68 0.03 7.64
C LEU A 188 -8.89 -0.25 6.14
N TYR A 189 -8.55 0.67 5.24
CA TYR A 189 -8.87 0.58 3.81
C TYR A 189 -10.38 0.45 3.54
N THR A 190 -11.21 0.93 4.47
CA THR A 190 -12.68 0.94 4.33
C THR A 190 -13.16 2.33 3.98
N ILE A 191 -13.63 2.52 2.74
CA ILE A 191 -14.11 3.81 2.23
C ILE A 191 -15.58 3.70 1.76
N ARG A 192 -16.36 4.77 1.94
CA ARG A 192 -17.76 4.85 1.48
C ARG A 192 -17.89 5.84 0.32
N GLU A 193 -18.98 5.72 -0.44
CA GLU A 193 -19.33 6.66 -1.51
C GLU A 193 -19.49 8.09 -0.98
N SER A 194 -19.98 8.25 0.26
CA SER A 194 -20.02 9.55 0.94
C SER A 194 -18.63 10.16 1.11
N THR A 195 -17.65 9.35 1.52
CA THR A 195 -16.26 9.75 1.66
C THR A 195 -15.68 10.17 0.30
N VAL A 196 -15.90 9.37 -0.75
CA VAL A 196 -15.44 9.71 -2.12
C VAL A 196 -16.02 11.03 -2.59
N ASN A 197 -17.33 11.27 -2.37
CA ASN A 197 -17.97 12.53 -2.70
C ASN A 197 -17.35 13.71 -1.94
N LEU A 198 -17.04 13.54 -0.65
CA LEU A 198 -16.37 14.56 0.16
C LEU A 198 -14.95 14.86 -0.36
N LEU A 199 -14.16 13.83 -0.67
CA LEU A 199 -12.82 13.99 -1.25
C LEU A 199 -12.86 14.77 -2.58
N GLN A 200 -13.83 14.46 -3.45
CA GLN A 200 -14.04 15.21 -4.69
C GLN A 200 -14.43 16.68 -4.44
N GLN A 201 -15.35 16.93 -3.50
CA GLN A 201 -15.76 18.30 -3.14
C GLN A 201 -14.60 19.15 -2.60
N HIS A 202 -13.65 18.53 -1.91
CA HIS A 202 -12.47 19.20 -1.37
C HIS A 202 -11.26 19.20 -2.32
N GLY A 203 -11.39 18.64 -3.52
CA GLY A 203 -10.38 18.68 -4.57
C GLY A 203 -9.19 17.74 -4.35
N PHE A 204 -9.38 16.60 -3.69
CA PHE A 204 -8.34 15.59 -3.57
C PHE A 204 -8.01 14.99 -4.95
N LEU A 205 -6.71 14.78 -5.18
CA LEU A 205 -6.18 14.23 -6.42
C LEU A 205 -6.30 12.70 -6.45
N TYR A 206 -6.11 12.03 -5.30
CA TYR A 206 -6.13 10.57 -5.26
C TYR A 206 -6.61 10.00 -3.91
N ASP A 207 -7.13 8.77 -4.00
CA ASP A 207 -7.36 7.86 -2.88
C ASP A 207 -6.45 6.63 -3.04
N ALA A 208 -5.95 6.10 -1.93
CA ALA A 208 -5.11 4.89 -1.91
C ALA A 208 -5.72 3.78 -1.04
N SER A 209 -7.04 3.61 -1.08
CA SER A 209 -7.79 2.69 -0.22
C SER A 209 -8.32 1.44 -0.93
N LEU A 210 -8.63 1.56 -2.23
CA LEU A 210 -9.27 0.48 -3.00
C LEU A 210 -8.26 -0.47 -3.66
N ASN A 211 -8.64 -1.75 -3.76
CA ASN A 211 -7.77 -2.85 -4.24
C ASN A 211 -8.32 -3.55 -5.49
N SER A 212 -9.14 -2.87 -6.30
CA SER A 212 -9.79 -3.44 -7.48
C SER A 212 -8.82 -3.80 -8.61
N HIS A 213 -7.59 -3.27 -8.55
CA HIS A 213 -6.53 -3.51 -9.53
C HIS A 213 -5.17 -3.53 -8.81
N ASP A 214 -4.18 -4.21 -9.40
CA ASP A 214 -2.79 -4.27 -8.95
C ASP A 214 -1.86 -3.26 -9.68
N SER A 215 -1.05 -3.70 -10.65
CA SER A 215 -0.09 -2.89 -11.40
C SER A 215 -0.08 -3.28 -12.88
N LEU A 216 -0.16 -2.30 -13.79
CA LEU A 216 -0.03 -2.52 -15.24
C LEU A 216 1.38 -2.14 -15.74
N PRO A 217 1.95 -2.87 -16.73
CA PRO A 217 3.26 -2.57 -17.34
C PRO A 217 3.35 -1.23 -18.10
#